data_AF-A0A7Z1GTH0-F1
#
_entry.id   AF-A0A7Z1GTH0-F1
#
_cell.length_a   1.000
_cell.length_b   1.000
_cell.length_c   1.000
_cell.angle_alpha   90.00
_cell.angle_beta   90.00
_cell.angle_gamma   90.00
#
_symmetry.space_group_name_H-M   'P 1'
#
loop_
_entity.id
_entity.type
_entity.pdbx_description
1 polymer ?
#
loop_
_entity_poly.entity_id
_entity_poly.type
_entity_poly.pdbx_seq_one_letter_code
_entity_poly.pdbx_strand_id
1 'polypeptide(L)'
;MGTPCHFALFELQPSFRLDLEQLATRYRELARGVHPDRFADASEREQRLALEQSASLNEAYQTLKSPPKRARYLLAMNGGELPLEVTVHDPDFLMQQMQWREELEDLQDEADVAGVAVFKRRLKVAQDELNESFAACWDDAAQREQAERLMRRMQFLDKLTYEVRQLEERLDD
;
A
#
# COMPACT_ATOMS: atom_id res chain seq x y z
N MET A 1 -8.33 -17.36 19.28
CA MET A 1 -6.92 -16.94 19.11
C MET A 1 -6.95 -15.72 18.22
N GLY A 2 -6.35 -14.60 18.63
CA GLY A 2 -6.31 -13.41 17.79
C GLY A 2 -5.56 -13.71 16.48
N THR A 3 -6.03 -13.16 15.37
CA THR A 3 -5.32 -13.23 14.09
C THR A 3 -3.88 -12.76 14.32
N PRO A 4 -2.86 -13.53 13.94
CA PRO A 4 -1.47 -13.11 14.12
C PRO A 4 -1.24 -11.77 13.40
N CYS A 5 -0.52 -10.88 14.08
CA CYS A 5 -0.03 -9.64 13.50
C CYS A 5 0.67 -9.94 12.16
N HIS A 6 0.38 -9.19 11.10
CA HIS A 6 0.95 -9.43 9.77
C HIS A 6 2.48 -9.43 9.80
N PHE A 7 3.10 -8.57 10.62
CA PHE A 7 4.57 -8.57 10.80
C PHE A 7 5.07 -9.88 11.42
N ALA A 8 4.36 -10.41 12.42
CA ALA A 8 4.72 -11.64 13.10
C ALA A 8 4.66 -12.87 12.18
N LEU A 9 3.77 -12.87 11.17
CA LEU A 9 3.72 -13.93 10.16
C LEU A 9 5.03 -14.06 9.37
N PHE A 10 5.80 -12.97 9.24
CA PHE A 10 7.09 -12.96 8.54
C PHE A 10 8.29 -12.86 9.49
N GLU A 11 8.08 -13.04 10.80
CA GLU A 11 9.11 -12.86 11.84
C GLU A 11 9.72 -11.45 11.85
N LEU A 12 8.92 -10.43 11.50
CA LEU A 12 9.34 -9.03 11.44
C LEU A 12 8.77 -8.24 12.63
N GLN A 13 9.46 -7.18 13.02
CA GLN A 13 8.94 -6.21 13.98
C GLN A 13 8.05 -5.17 13.27
N PRO A 14 6.99 -4.67 13.92
CA PRO A 14 6.19 -3.58 13.39
C PRO A 14 7.05 -2.35 13.11
N SER A 15 7.11 -1.94 11.85
CA SER A 15 7.82 -0.75 11.40
C SER A 15 7.28 -0.30 10.06
N PHE A 16 7.22 1.02 9.83
CA PHE A 16 6.95 1.55 8.50
C PHE A 16 8.14 1.39 7.56
N ARG A 17 9.37 1.52 8.08
CA ARG A 17 10.61 1.24 7.35
C ARG A 17 10.83 -0.26 7.36
N LEU A 18 10.52 -0.90 6.24
CA LEU A 18 10.53 -2.34 6.09
C LEU A 18 11.51 -2.74 4.99
N ASP A 19 12.34 -3.74 5.25
CA ASP A 19 13.15 -4.40 4.23
C ASP A 19 12.23 -5.26 3.35
N LEU A 20 11.96 -4.77 2.14
CA LEU A 20 11.07 -5.44 1.19
C LEU A 20 11.71 -6.70 0.57
N GLU A 21 13.05 -6.80 0.53
CA GLU A 21 13.73 -8.00 0.04
C GLU A 21 13.64 -9.12 1.06
N GLN A 22 13.83 -8.79 2.34
CA GLN A 22 13.62 -9.72 3.44
C GLN A 22 12.16 -10.18 3.49
N LEU A 23 11.19 -9.26 3.40
CA LEU A 23 9.77 -9.60 3.34
C LEU A 23 9.45 -10.55 2.18
N ALA A 24 9.93 -10.26 0.97
CA ALA A 24 9.70 -11.08 -0.21
C ALA A 24 10.35 -12.48 -0.10
N THR A 25 11.50 -12.56 0.57
CA THR A 25 12.18 -13.84 0.84
C THR A 25 11.35 -14.70 1.81
N ARG A 26 10.94 -14.13 2.95
CA ARG A 26 10.08 -14.81 3.93
C ARG A 26 8.75 -15.24 3.34
N TYR A 27 8.12 -14.38 2.55
CA TYR A 27 6.88 -14.72 1.85
C TYR A 27 7.05 -15.95 0.94
N ARG A 28 8.11 -16.00 0.11
CA ARG A 28 8.36 -17.13 -0.79
C ARG A 28 8.63 -18.43 -0.03
N GLU A 29 9.36 -18.37 1.09
CA GLU A 29 9.63 -19.52 1.95
C GLU A 29 8.32 -20.10 2.51
N LEU A 30 7.48 -19.25 3.09
CA LEU A 30 6.22 -19.63 3.71
C LEU A 30 5.17 -20.08 2.68
N ALA A 31 5.06 -19.39 1.55
CA ALA A 31 4.07 -19.69 0.51
C ALA A 31 4.28 -21.09 -0.08
N ARG A 32 5.54 -21.55 -0.16
CA ARG A 32 5.86 -22.93 -0.57
C ARG A 32 5.34 -23.98 0.40
N GLY A 33 5.18 -23.66 1.69
CA GLY A 33 4.67 -24.60 2.68
C GLY A 33 3.15 -24.77 2.65
N VAL A 34 2.43 -23.75 2.17
CA VAL A 34 0.95 -23.68 2.20
C VAL A 34 0.32 -23.68 0.81
N HIS A 35 1.11 -23.95 -0.24
CA HIS A 35 0.62 -23.94 -1.62
C HIS A 35 -0.44 -25.03 -1.84
N PRO A 36 -1.61 -24.71 -2.43
CA PRO A 36 -2.70 -25.67 -2.63
C PRO A 36 -2.27 -26.97 -3.33
N ASP A 37 -1.39 -26.89 -4.33
CA ASP A 37 -0.87 -28.07 -5.05
C ASP A 37 -0.20 -29.11 -4.14
N ARG A 38 0.36 -28.71 -2.99
CA ARG A 38 0.98 -29.65 -2.05
C ARG A 38 -0.04 -30.46 -1.25
N PHE A 39 -1.28 -29.99 -1.23
CA PHE A 39 -2.38 -30.59 -0.49
C PHE A 39 -3.43 -31.20 -1.43
N ALA A 40 -3.15 -31.30 -2.74
CA ALA A 40 -4.09 -31.83 -3.73
C ALA A 40 -4.59 -33.24 -3.39
N ASP A 41 -3.72 -34.09 -2.83
CA ASP A 41 -4.05 -35.45 -2.37
C ASP A 41 -4.40 -35.52 -0.87
N ALA A 42 -4.41 -34.39 -0.17
CA ALA A 42 -4.73 -34.33 1.25
C ALA A 42 -6.24 -34.37 1.49
N SER A 43 -6.66 -34.53 2.76
CA SER A 43 -8.08 -34.47 3.10
C SER A 43 -8.69 -33.10 2.79
N GLU A 44 -10.01 -33.03 2.56
CA GLU A 44 -10.72 -31.75 2.33
C GLU A 44 -10.47 -30.72 3.45
N ARG A 45 -10.30 -31.20 4.68
CA ARG A 45 -9.99 -30.36 5.84
C ARG A 45 -8.59 -29.73 5.71
N GLU A 46 -7.60 -30.50 5.29
CA GLU A 46 -6.24 -30.03 5.10
C GLU A 46 -6.13 -29.09 3.90
N GLN A 47 -6.83 -29.39 2.80
CA GLN A 47 -6.92 -28.50 1.64
C GLN A 47 -7.52 -27.14 2.01
N ARG A 48 -8.61 -27.13 2.77
CA ARG A 48 -9.23 -25.89 3.25
C ARG A 48 -8.29 -25.09 4.14
N LEU A 49 -7.61 -25.76 5.06
CA LEU A 49 -6.65 -25.11 5.96
C LEU A 49 -5.49 -24.48 5.17
N ALA A 50 -4.94 -25.19 4.18
CA ALA A 50 -3.89 -24.67 3.32
C ALA A 50 -4.36 -23.45 2.53
N LEU A 51 -5.59 -23.47 2.01
CA LEU A 51 -6.19 -22.33 1.30
C LEU A 51 -6.33 -21.10 2.21
N GLU A 52 -6.86 -21.29 3.43
CA GLU A 52 -7.00 -20.22 4.43
C GLU A 52 -5.63 -19.62 4.81
N GLN A 53 -4.62 -20.47 5.02
CA GLN A 53 -3.26 -20.04 5.33
C GLN A 53 -2.60 -19.30 4.16
N SER A 54 -2.76 -19.80 2.94
CA SER A 54 -2.27 -19.15 1.73
C SER A 54 -2.89 -17.76 1.53
N ALA A 55 -4.21 -17.66 1.72
CA ALA A 55 -4.94 -16.39 1.63
C ALA A 55 -4.45 -15.40 2.70
N SER A 56 -4.34 -15.83 3.96
CA SER A 56 -3.84 -15.00 5.06
C SER A 56 -2.40 -14.52 4.84
N LEU A 57 -1.52 -15.40 4.35
CA LEU A 57 -0.13 -15.07 4.04
C LEU A 57 -0.04 -14.04 2.90
N ASN A 58 -0.84 -14.23 1.84
CA ASN A 58 -0.88 -13.28 0.73
C ASN A 58 -1.43 -11.92 1.16
N GLU A 59 -2.51 -11.89 1.94
CA GLU A 59 -3.07 -10.65 2.48
C GLU A 59 -2.02 -9.88 3.30
N ALA A 60 -1.35 -10.58 4.23
CA ALA A 60 -0.29 -9.98 5.03
C ALA A 60 0.84 -9.43 4.17
N TYR A 61 1.28 -10.19 3.16
CA TYR A 61 2.33 -9.75 2.24
C TYR A 61 1.91 -8.52 1.43
N GLN A 62 0.71 -8.50 0.85
CA GLN A 62 0.21 -7.36 0.07
C GLN A 62 0.04 -6.11 0.95
N THR A 63 -0.43 -6.28 2.19
CA THR A 63 -0.56 -5.19 3.16
C THR A 63 0.80 -4.63 3.55
N LEU A 64 1.77 -5.48 3.87
CA LEU A 64 3.10 -5.02 4.27
C LEU A 64 3.95 -4.54 3.11
N LYS A 65 3.73 -4.99 1.87
CA LYS A 65 4.51 -4.54 0.71
C LYS A 65 4.16 -3.12 0.27
N SER A 66 2.88 -2.75 0.32
CA SER A 66 2.39 -1.45 -0.12
C SER A 66 2.53 -0.40 0.99
N PRO A 67 3.27 0.71 0.79
CA PRO A 67 3.39 1.78 1.79
C PRO A 67 2.05 2.30 2.34
N PRO A 68 1.04 2.68 1.53
CA PRO A 68 -0.24 3.17 2.08
C PRO A 68 -0.99 2.09 2.88
N LYS A 69 -0.97 0.83 2.44
CA LYS A 69 -1.59 -0.27 3.19
C LYS A 69 -0.86 -0.54 4.51
N ARG A 70 0.47 -0.54 4.49
CA ARG A 70 1.32 -0.70 5.67
C ARG A 70 1.12 0.45 6.67
N ALA A 71 1.05 1.69 6.19
CA ALA A 71 0.76 2.87 7.00
C ALA A 71 -0.60 2.74 7.71
N ARG A 72 -1.65 2.39 6.97
CA ARG A 72 -2.99 2.16 7.53
C ARG A 72 -3.00 1.04 8.56
N TYR A 73 -2.30 -0.06 8.29
CA TYR A 73 -2.20 -1.20 9.19
C TYR A 73 -1.52 -0.83 10.51
N LEU A 74 -0.39 -0.12 10.47
CA LEU A 74 0.34 0.35 11.65
C LEU A 74 -0.50 1.30 12.51
N LEU A 75 -1.21 2.24 11.88
CA LEU A 75 -2.10 3.15 12.61
C LEU A 75 -3.27 2.42 13.28
N ALA A 76 -3.85 1.41 12.60
CA ALA A 76 -4.90 0.58 13.18
C ALA A 76 -4.40 -0.21 14.40
N MET A 77 -3.15 -0.67 14.38
CA MET A 77 -2.51 -1.32 15.53
C MET A 77 -2.33 -0.35 16.72
N ASN A 78 -2.01 0.92 16.46
CA ASN A 78 -1.67 1.91 17.49
C ASN A 78 -2.88 2.65 18.10
N GLY A 79 -4.11 2.42 17.62
CA GLY A 79 -5.29 2.81 18.40
C GLY A 79 -6.64 2.77 17.70
N GLY A 80 -6.97 1.65 17.08
CA GLY A 80 -8.35 1.34 16.68
C GLY A 80 -8.70 1.70 15.24
N GLU A 81 -9.96 1.42 14.86
CA GLU A 81 -10.42 1.51 13.48
C GLU A 81 -10.25 2.91 12.88
N LEU A 82 -9.55 2.96 11.76
CA LEU A 82 -9.54 4.12 10.89
C LEU A 82 -10.77 4.04 9.99
N PRO A 83 -11.67 5.05 9.98
CA PRO A 83 -12.79 5.03 9.05
C PRO A 83 -12.27 4.94 7.61
N LEU A 84 -12.98 4.19 6.77
CA LEU A 84 -12.63 4.02 5.36
C LEU A 84 -12.82 5.33 4.57
N GLU A 85 -13.80 6.14 4.98
CA GLU A 85 -14.12 7.42 4.36
C GLU A 85 -14.19 8.51 5.44
N VAL A 86 -13.15 9.33 5.50
CA VAL A 86 -13.22 10.65 6.15
C VAL A 86 -12.77 11.64 5.10
N THR A 87 -13.58 12.65 4.84
CA THR A 87 -13.17 13.79 4.02
C THR A 87 -11.86 14.32 4.57
N VAL A 88 -10.81 14.32 3.75
CA VAL A 88 -9.53 14.90 4.16
C VAL A 88 -9.77 16.39 4.37
N HIS A 89 -9.83 16.85 5.63
CA HIS A 89 -9.94 18.26 5.98
C HIS A 89 -8.58 18.94 5.81
N ASP A 90 -8.12 19.01 4.57
CA ASP A 90 -6.79 19.48 4.18
C ASP A 90 -6.91 20.27 2.88
N PRO A 91 -7.25 21.58 2.98
CA PRO A 91 -7.53 22.41 1.82
C PRO A 91 -6.37 22.47 0.82
N ASP A 92 -5.14 22.55 1.32
CA ASP A 92 -3.94 22.59 0.48
C ASP A 92 -3.80 21.29 -0.30
N PHE A 93 -4.06 20.15 0.34
CA PHE A 93 -4.03 18.87 -0.35
C PHE A 93 -5.14 18.73 -1.38
N LEU A 94 -6.37 19.14 -1.06
CA LEU A 94 -7.49 19.10 -2.00
C LEU A 94 -7.20 19.94 -3.25
N MET A 95 -6.60 21.13 -3.09
CA MET A 95 -6.15 21.94 -4.21
C MET A 95 -5.08 21.23 -5.04
N GLN A 96 -4.08 20.63 -4.38
CA GLN A 96 -3.04 19.86 -5.06
C GLN A 96 -3.61 18.66 -5.83
N GLN A 97 -4.61 17.97 -5.28
CA GLN A 97 -5.31 16.87 -5.96
C GLN A 97 -6.00 17.34 -7.24
N MET A 98 -6.69 18.48 -7.19
CA MET A 98 -7.35 19.05 -8.37
C MET A 98 -6.33 19.39 -9.45
N GLN A 99 -5.24 20.07 -9.09
CA GLN A 99 -4.16 20.40 -10.03
C GLN A 99 -3.54 19.16 -10.70
N TRP A 100 -3.31 18.10 -9.93
CA TRP A 100 -2.78 16.85 -10.50
C TRP A 100 -3.78 16.13 -11.41
N ARG A 101 -5.08 16.26 -11.16
CA ARG A 101 -6.12 15.69 -12.03
C ARG A 101 -6.24 16.47 -13.33
N GLU A 102 -6.24 17.79 -13.24
CA GLU A 102 -6.22 18.68 -14.41
C GLU A 102 -4.98 18.41 -15.27
N GLU A 103 -3.79 18.33 -14.67
CA GLU A 103 -2.56 18.00 -15.40
C GLU A 103 -2.64 16.61 -16.07
N LEU A 104 -3.26 15.62 -15.42
CA LEU A 104 -3.43 14.29 -16.02
C LEU A 104 -4.43 14.30 -17.18
N GLU A 105 -5.48 15.10 -17.09
CA GLU A 105 -6.46 15.30 -18.17
C GLU A 105 -5.80 15.98 -19.37
N ASP A 106 -5.03 17.05 -19.15
CA ASP A 106 -4.28 17.74 -20.21
C ASP A 106 -3.31 16.78 -20.92
N LEU A 107 -2.53 15.98 -20.16
CA LEU A 107 -1.62 14.98 -20.73
C LEU A 107 -2.34 13.93 -21.58
N GLN A 108 -3.55 13.55 -21.18
CA GLN A 108 -4.38 12.63 -21.94
C GLN A 108 -4.87 13.28 -23.24
N ASP A 109 -5.38 14.51 -23.17
CA ASP A 109 -5.96 15.22 -24.32
C ASP A 109 -4.89 15.57 -25.37
N GLU A 110 -3.67 15.87 -24.92
CA GLU A 110 -2.51 16.16 -25.78
C GLU A 110 -1.79 14.90 -26.27
N ALA A 111 -2.14 13.72 -25.73
CA ALA A 111 -1.43 12.45 -25.96
C ALA A 111 0.09 12.57 -25.70
N ASP A 112 0.48 13.33 -24.65
CA ASP A 112 1.89 13.63 -24.36
C ASP A 112 2.56 12.55 -23.50
N VAL A 113 3.08 11.52 -24.17
CA VAL A 113 3.85 10.43 -23.52
C VAL A 113 5.08 10.95 -22.76
N ALA A 114 5.76 11.98 -23.29
CA ALA A 114 6.95 12.53 -22.63
C ALA A 114 6.55 13.27 -21.34
N GLY A 115 5.45 14.03 -21.38
CA GLY A 115 4.84 14.67 -20.24
C GLY A 115 4.40 13.69 -19.16
N VAL A 116 3.76 12.57 -19.54
CA VAL A 116 3.40 11.47 -18.62
C VAL A 116 4.63 10.95 -17.86
N ALA A 117 5.76 10.76 -18.55
CA ALA A 117 6.99 10.32 -17.90
C ALA A 117 7.54 11.35 -16.90
N VAL A 118 7.43 12.66 -17.19
CA VAL A 118 7.80 13.73 -16.25
C VAL A 118 6.86 13.75 -15.04
N PHE A 119 5.55 13.68 -15.29
CA PHE A 119 4.53 13.67 -14.25
C PHE A 119 4.71 12.50 -13.28
N LYS A 120 4.93 11.29 -13.80
CA LYS A 120 5.23 10.09 -13.03
C LYS A 120 6.45 10.25 -12.12
N ARG A 121 7.53 10.90 -12.59
CA ARG A 121 8.70 11.22 -11.75
C ARG A 121 8.35 12.18 -10.62
N ARG A 122 7.54 13.21 -10.88
CA ARG A 122 7.04 14.14 -9.85
C ARG A 122 6.19 13.44 -8.79
N LEU A 123 5.27 12.57 -9.21
CA LEU A 123 4.47 11.79 -8.27
C LEU A 123 5.35 10.86 -7.41
N LYS A 124 6.41 10.29 -7.99
CA LYS A 124 7.35 9.46 -7.22
C LYS A 124 8.07 10.25 -6.13
N VAL A 125 8.53 11.47 -6.44
CA VAL A 125 9.15 12.36 -5.44
C VAL A 125 8.16 12.70 -4.33
N ALA A 126 6.94 13.09 -4.68
CA ALA A 126 5.89 13.38 -3.69
C ALA A 126 5.57 12.15 -2.82
N GLN A 127 5.60 10.95 -3.38
CA GLN A 127 5.39 9.71 -2.64
C GLN A 127 6.52 9.44 -1.64
N ASP A 128 7.77 9.68 -2.03
CA ASP A 128 8.92 9.51 -1.14
C ASP A 128 8.91 10.52 0.00
N GLU A 129 8.54 11.77 -0.25
CA GLU A 129 8.38 12.81 0.78
C GLU A 129 7.29 12.45 1.80
N LEU A 130 6.14 11.94 1.32
CA LEU A 130 5.08 11.43 2.20
C LEU A 130 5.57 10.24 3.03
N ASN A 131 6.31 9.31 2.41
CA ASN A 131 6.85 8.14 3.10
C ASN A 131 7.81 8.54 4.23
N GLU A 132 8.74 9.46 3.97
CA GLU A 132 9.67 9.94 5.00
C GLU A 132 8.95 10.69 6.12
N SER A 133 7.99 11.56 5.76
CA SER A 133 7.21 12.32 6.73
C SER A 133 6.40 11.39 7.64
N PHE A 134 5.76 10.36 7.08
CA PHE A 134 5.00 9.39 7.86
C PHE A 134 5.92 8.53 8.72
N ALA A 135 7.05 8.08 8.17
CA ALA A 135 8.05 7.30 8.90
C ALA A 135 8.55 8.02 10.17
N ALA A 136 8.60 9.35 10.15
CA ALA A 136 9.07 10.17 11.25
C ALA A 136 8.05 10.35 12.38
N CYS A 137 6.75 10.19 12.13
CA CYS A 137 5.70 10.55 13.10
C CYS A 137 4.68 9.44 13.42
N TRP A 138 4.66 8.33 12.68
CA TRP A 138 3.58 7.33 12.80
C TRP A 138 3.45 6.65 14.17
N ASP A 139 4.56 6.53 14.90
CA ASP A 139 4.62 5.87 16.21
C ASP A 139 4.52 6.86 17.39
N ASP A 140 4.27 8.14 17.10
CA ASP A 140 4.04 9.16 18.10
C ASP A 140 2.54 9.40 18.29
N ALA A 141 2.02 9.02 19.46
CA ALA A 141 0.62 9.19 19.81
C ALA A 141 0.14 10.66 19.76
N ALA A 142 1.04 11.63 20.01
CA ALA A 142 0.72 13.05 19.92
C ALA A 142 0.59 13.53 18.46
N GLN A 143 1.20 12.81 17.52
CA GLN A 143 1.18 13.12 16.08
C GLN A 143 0.23 12.22 15.28
N ARG A 144 -0.65 11.47 15.96
CA ARG A 144 -1.56 10.53 15.30
C ARG A 144 -2.40 11.17 14.20
N GLU A 145 -2.98 12.35 14.45
CA GLU A 145 -3.79 13.04 13.44
C GLU A 145 -2.97 13.37 12.18
N GLN A 146 -1.72 13.81 12.37
CA GLN A 146 -0.79 14.07 11.28
C GLN A 146 -0.44 12.80 10.51
N ALA A 147 -0.15 11.70 11.21
CA ALA A 147 0.13 10.41 10.58
C ALA A 147 -1.07 9.88 9.78
N GLU A 148 -2.29 10.04 10.29
CA GLU A 148 -3.52 9.72 9.57
C GLU A 148 -3.70 10.58 8.31
N ARG A 149 -3.43 11.90 8.38
CA ARG A 149 -3.46 12.79 7.21
C ARG A 149 -2.45 12.33 6.15
N LEU A 150 -1.21 12.06 6.53
CA LEU A 150 -0.17 11.56 5.63
C LEU A 150 -0.55 10.23 4.97
N MET A 151 -1.10 9.28 5.74
CA MET A 151 -1.59 8.01 5.22
C MET A 151 -2.71 8.21 4.18
N ARG A 152 -3.67 9.10 4.42
CA ARG A 152 -4.72 9.45 3.43
C ARG A 152 -4.12 10.07 2.17
N ARG A 153 -3.11 10.94 2.31
CA ARG A 153 -2.38 11.51 1.16
C ARG A 153 -1.68 10.42 0.33
N MET A 154 -1.06 9.43 0.99
CA MET A 154 -0.46 8.28 0.30
C MET A 154 -1.48 7.45 -0.48
N GLN A 155 -2.67 7.20 0.09
CA GLN A 155 -3.72 6.44 -0.59
C GLN A 155 -4.20 7.13 -1.87
N PHE A 156 -4.38 8.45 -1.83
CA PHE A 156 -4.70 9.22 -3.03
C PHE A 156 -3.59 9.10 -4.08
N LEU A 157 -2.33 9.25 -3.68
CA LEU A 157 -1.21 9.24 -4.61
C LEU A 157 -0.99 7.85 -5.25
N ASP A 158 -1.24 6.77 -4.50
CA ASP A 158 -1.25 5.40 -5.01
C ASP A 158 -2.33 5.22 -6.08
N LYS A 159 -3.55 5.73 -5.84
CA LYS A 159 -4.64 5.73 -6.82
C LYS A 159 -4.30 6.55 -8.07
N LEU A 160 -3.78 7.76 -7.91
CA LEU A 160 -3.37 8.62 -9.03
C LEU A 160 -2.23 7.96 -9.83
N THR A 161 -1.26 7.35 -9.16
CA THR A 161 -0.16 6.62 -9.85
C THR A 161 -0.69 5.45 -10.67
N TYR A 162 -1.74 4.77 -10.20
CA TYR A 162 -2.42 3.75 -10.99
C TYR A 162 -3.12 4.34 -12.21
N GLU A 163 -3.86 5.44 -12.06
CA GLU A 163 -4.51 6.17 -13.17
C GLU A 163 -3.47 6.59 -14.23
N VAL A 164 -2.32 7.11 -13.82
CA VAL A 164 -1.20 7.48 -14.72
C VAL A 164 -0.66 6.28 -15.49
N ARG A 165 -0.51 5.11 -14.86
CA ARG A 165 -0.04 3.89 -15.55
C ARG A 165 -1.04 3.43 -16.61
N GLN A 166 -2.34 3.50 -16.30
CA GLN A 166 -3.38 3.16 -17.29
C GLN A 166 -3.39 4.12 -18.47
N LEU A 167 -3.09 5.41 -18.24
CA LEU A 167 -2.93 6.36 -19.32
C LEU A 167 -1.69 6.06 -20.17
N GLU A 168 -0.54 5.80 -19.53
CA GLU A 168 0.72 5.44 -20.20
C GLU A 168 0.51 4.21 -21.12
N GLU A 169 -0.09 3.13 -20.58
CA GLU A 169 -0.42 1.92 -21.36
C GLU A 169 -1.33 2.22 -22.56
N ARG A 170 -2.31 3.11 -22.40
CA ARG A 170 -3.24 3.49 -23.49
C ARG A 170 -2.60 4.36 -24.58
N LEU A 171 -1.55 5.11 -24.25
CA LEU A 171 -0.85 5.98 -25.21
C LEU A 171 0.29 5.22 -25.94
N ASP A 172 0.78 4.13 -25.34
CA ASP A 172 1.78 3.23 -25.94
C ASP A 172 1.17 2.23 -26.94
N ASP A 173 -0.13 1.94 -26.85
CA ASP A 173 -0.92 1.08 -27.75
C ASP A 173 -1.34 1.77 -29.07
#